data_AF-A0A968IYI5-F1
#
_entry.id   AF-A0A968IYI5-F1
#
_cell.length_a   1.000
_cell.length_b   1.000
_cell.length_c   1.000
_cell.angle_alpha   90.00
_cell.angle_beta   90.00
_cell.angle_gamma   90.00
#
_symmetry.space_group_name_H-M   'P 1'
#
loop_
_entity.id
_entity.type
_entity.pdbx_description
1 polymer ?
#
loop_
_entity_poly.entity_id
_entity_poly.type
_entity_poly.pdbx_seq_one_letter_code
_entity_poly.pdbx_strand_id
1 'polypeptide(L)' 'MSLNSLDKVVAVTGASSGIGEAIAKQIIQAHNGQITVESSLGKDTKFKIFLPIV' A
#
# COMPACT_ATOMS: atom_id res chain seq x y z
N MET A 1 -15.91 -24.57 -27.42
CA MET A 1 -15.90 -24.71 -25.95
C MET A 1 -14.46 -24.83 -25.51
N SER A 2 -13.89 -23.74 -24.97
CA SER A 2 -12.74 -23.81 -24.05
C SER A 2 -12.67 -22.46 -23.33
N LEU A 3 -13.05 -22.46 -22.06
CA LEU A 3 -12.90 -21.35 -21.13
C LEU A 3 -11.47 -21.36 -20.60
N ASN A 4 -10.68 -20.33 -20.89
CA ASN A 4 -9.45 -20.05 -20.15
C ASN A 4 -9.68 -18.79 -19.31
N SER A 5 -10.24 -19.00 -18.13
CA SER A 5 -10.24 -18.06 -17.02
C SER A 5 -8.80 -17.86 -16.55
N LEU A 6 -8.16 -16.82 -17.04
CA LEU A 6 -7.13 -16.11 -16.31
C LEU A 6 -7.73 -14.76 -16.00
N ASP A 7 -8.54 -14.76 -14.93
CA ASP A 7 -9.05 -13.58 -14.27
C ASP A 7 -7.83 -12.72 -13.88
N LYS A 8 -7.37 -11.88 -14.80
CA LYS A 8 -6.68 -10.65 -14.43
C LYS A 8 -7.74 -9.81 -13.72
N VAL A 9 -8.03 -10.18 -12.48
CA VAL A 9 -8.51 -9.24 -11.49
C VAL A 9 -7.37 -8.25 -11.37
N VAL A 10 -7.41 -7.22 -12.21
CA VAL A 10 -6.74 -5.97 -11.92
C VAL A 10 -7.37 -5.57 -10.60
N ALA A 11 -6.66 -5.86 -9.51
CA ALA A 11 -7.04 -5.37 -8.21
C ALA A 11 -6.96 -3.85 -8.34
N VAL A 12 -8.09 -3.22 -8.63
CA VAL A 12 -8.26 -1.78 -8.49
C VAL A 12 -8.31 -1.55 -6.98
N THR A 13 -7.16 -1.66 -6.34
CA THR A 13 -6.95 -1.32 -4.94
C THR A 13 -7.01 0.19 -4.87
N GLY A 14 -8.22 0.73 -4.67
CA GLY A 14 -8.51 2.13 -4.36
C GLY A 14 -7.68 3.16 -5.15
N ALA A 15 -8.32 3.89 -6.06
CA ALA A 15 -7.71 4.97 -6.86
C ALA A 15 -6.96 6.09 -6.05
N SER A 16 -6.90 6.00 -4.72
CA SER A 16 -6.09 6.82 -3.82
C SER A 16 -4.72 6.22 -3.44
N SER A 17 -4.45 4.93 -3.70
CA SER A 17 -3.25 4.21 -3.24
C SER A 17 -1.93 4.79 -3.78
N GLY A 18 -1.95 5.52 -4.90
CA GLY A 18 -0.74 6.13 -5.47
C GLY A 18 -0.40 7.51 -4.89
N ILE A 19 -1.39 8.30 -4.51
CA ILE A 19 -1.19 9.71 -4.10
C ILE A 19 -1.00 9.80 -2.58
N GLY A 20 -1.89 9.15 -1.81
CA GLY A 20 -1.82 9.17 -0.35
C GLY A 20 -0.56 8.49 0.19
N GLU A 21 -0.17 7.37 -0.43
CA GLU A 21 1.06 6.65 -0.07
C GLU A 21 2.32 7.46 -0.41
N ALA A 22 2.35 8.11 -1.58
CA ALA A 22 3.48 8.93 -1.99
C ALA A 22 3.68 10.12 -1.03
N ILE A 23 2.61 10.83 -0.67
CA ILE A 23 2.67 11.94 0.29
C ILE A 23 3.13 11.45 1.66
N ALA A 24 2.55 10.35 2.16
CA ALA A 24 2.95 9.77 3.44
C ALA A 24 4.44 9.38 3.45
N LYS A 25 4.93 8.71 2.39
CA LYS A 25 6.35 8.36 2.24
C LYS A 25 7.24 9.59 2.27
N GLN A 26 6.88 10.66 1.55
CA GLN A 26 7.66 11.90 1.53
C GLN A 26 7.75 12.54 2.92
N ILE A 27 6.63 12.65 3.64
CA ILE A 27 6.61 13.21 5.00
C ILE A 27 7.47 12.36 5.93
N ILE A 28 7.33 11.04 5.89
CA ILE A 28 8.04 10.11 6.77
C ILE A 28 9.54 10.15 6.47
N GLN A 29 9.95 10.17 5.20
CA GLN A 29 11.35 10.30 4.80
C GLN A 29 11.96 11.65 5.22
N ALA A 30 11.20 12.74 5.12
CA ALA A 30 11.65 14.06 5.56
C ALA A 30 11.93 14.13 7.07
N HIS A 31 11.32 13.25 7.86
CA HIS A 31 11.55 13.11 9.30
C HIS A 31 12.50 11.95 9.64
N ASN A 32 13.26 11.43 8.66
CA ASN A 32 14.14 10.26 8.81
C ASN A 32 13.42 9.03 9.38
N GLY A 33 12.12 8.92 9.14
CA GLY A 33 11.29 7.80 9.53
C GLY A 33 11.23 6.70 8.49
N GLN A 34 10.49 5.65 8.83
CA GLN A 34 10.25 4.50 7.97
C GLN A 34 8.77 4.12 7.96
N ILE A 35 8.27 3.69 6.80
CA ILE A 35 6.92 3.14 6.65
C ILE A 35 6.99 1.70 6.15
N THR A 36 6.13 0.83 6.67
CA THR A 36 5.96 -0.56 6.24
C THR A 36 4.48 -0.87 6.10
N VAL A 37 4.13 -1.61 5.04
CA VAL A 37 2.75 -1.97 4.74
C VAL A 37 2.63 -3.48 4.68
N GLU A 38 1.68 -4.01 5.44
CA GLU A 38 1.32 -5.42 5.44
C GLU A 38 -0.14 -5.52 5.01
N SER A 39 -0.38 -6.08 3.83
CA SER A 39 -1.72 -6.34 3.30
C SER A 39 -1.81 -7.77 2.81
N SER A 40 -2.98 -8.38 2.90
CA SER A 40 -3.27 -9.71 2.37
C SER A 40 -4.64 -9.71 1.72
N LEU A 41 -4.77 -10.36 0.56
CA LEU A 41 -6.04 -10.48 -0.17
C LEU A 41 -7.12 -11.09 0.74
N GLY A 42 -8.26 -10.39 0.87
CA GLY A 42 -9.37 -10.80 1.73
C GLY A 42 -9.15 -10.58 3.23
N LYS A 43 -8.14 -9.81 3.64
CA LYS A 43 -7.87 -9.42 5.04
C LYS A 43 -7.68 -7.90 5.17
N ASP A 44 -7.55 -7.44 6.41
CA ASP A 44 -7.22 -6.05 6.72
C ASP A 44 -5.84 -5.65 6.17
N THR A 45 -5.68 -4.35 5.94
CA THR A 45 -4.39 -3.74 5.61
C THR A 45 -3.86 -2.99 6.81
N LYS A 46 -2.59 -3.21 7.16
CA LYS A 46 -1.91 -2.55 8.28
C LYS A 46 -0.75 -1.70 7.78
N PHE A 47 -0.74 -0.44 8.19
CA PHE A 47 0.37 0.49 7.97
C PHE A 47 1.12 0.69 9.28
N LYS A 48 2.43 0.50 9.25
CA LYS A 48 3.34 0.74 10.39
C LYS A 48 4.24 1.92 10.03
N ILE A 49 4.25 2.94 10.88
CA ILE A 49 5.08 4.14 10.70
C ILE A 49 6.00 4.26 11.91
N PHE A 50 7.29 4.42 11.65
CA PHE A 50 8.32 4.67 12.64
C PHE A 50 8.88 6.06 12.41
N LEU A 51 8.89 6.89 13.45
CA LEU A 51 9.51 8.21 13.44
C LEU A 51 10.55 8.26 14.56
N PRO A 52 11.78 8.70 14.29
CA PRO A 52 12.78 8.90 15.34
C PRO A 52 12.35 10.06 16.26
N ILE A 53 12.56 9.87 17.56
CA ILE A 53 12.36 10.92 18.57
C ILE A 53 13.71 11.64 18.68
N VAL A 54 13.77 12.88 18.21
CA VAL A 54 14.92 13.78 18.38
C VAL A 54 14.77 14.63 19.63
#